data_AF-A0A852LVD4-F1
#
_entry.id   AF-A0A852LVD4-F1
#
_cell.length_a   1.000
_cell.length_b   1.000
_cell.length_c   1.000
_cell.angle_alpha   90.00
_cell.angle_beta   90.00
_cell.angle_gamma   90.00
#
_symmetry.space_group_name_H-M   'P 1'
#
loop_
_entity.id
_entity.type
_entity.pdbx_description
1 polymer ?
#
loop_
_entity_poly.entity_id
_entity_poly.type
_entity_poly.pdbx_seq_one_letter_code
_entity_poly.pdbx_strand_id
1 'polypeptide(L)'
;SMPSEMLMKIFSYLDAGSLLCIGCVNKHFYHLANDNGIWLKIYSNCFAPKRTAWVTKSEQAETVSSGCAALHNTTPGYWKKEYIFKQIAAVKTRVMKLVKPVDPYTGLPCRNKEAIKDSGLSWIVVLKDRAGKEHVMEKTSLSFKDTSVTISWYSTSWPCLDVLSTLKLFGVIPLLPDQSRASSKNGPHHHSLIAEYHLADLTESSVALGADKLVQLFSLNPGLIVGLWKEKNEIAFVMASLHYHQLLERSILGSATVQYTPPPNKPVLDDDPEYGLHIYDLHLDMHGGSCTFLCGTFKNLFGRKGNDIENGYLRLTVVSLKDNTKHLPLTGTAGFSWETDVFKGNVKDCYMMDVTLLDDAGKPFWCFSAPVHIKPSSKASSLFDYMGHIYTTDYEDSEGKVSVELVWLEETKEYFIVNLVLYISVKKVNKWCGTKY
;
A
#
# COMPACT_ATOMS: atom_id res chain seq x y z
N SER A 1 -14.78 -46.27 -0.37
CA SER A 1 -13.66 -45.33 -0.57
C SER A 1 -12.80 -45.81 -1.74
N MET A 2 -12.33 -44.90 -2.58
CA MET A 2 -11.45 -45.23 -3.71
C MET A 2 -10.03 -45.56 -3.20
N PRO A 3 -9.30 -46.53 -3.79
CA PRO A 3 -7.92 -46.84 -3.38
C PRO A 3 -6.94 -45.67 -3.59
N SER A 4 -5.92 -45.58 -2.74
CA SER A 4 -4.90 -44.52 -2.79
C SER A 4 -4.20 -44.45 -4.15
N GLU A 5 -3.97 -45.59 -4.79
CA GLU A 5 -3.31 -45.71 -6.10
C GLU A 5 -4.14 -45.06 -7.20
N MET A 6 -5.47 -45.21 -7.13
CA MET A 6 -6.39 -44.59 -8.09
C MET A 6 -6.49 -43.07 -7.86
N LEU A 7 -6.52 -42.64 -6.60
CA LEU A 7 -6.47 -41.21 -6.24
C LEU A 7 -5.16 -40.56 -6.70
N MET A 8 -4.03 -41.23 -6.49
CA MET A 8 -2.72 -40.78 -6.95
C MET A 8 -2.66 -40.63 -8.47
N LYS A 9 -3.24 -41.59 -9.21
CA LYS A 9 -3.35 -41.50 -10.67
C LYS A 9 -4.20 -40.29 -11.08
N ILE A 10 -5.33 -40.04 -10.42
CA ILE A 10 -6.16 -38.85 -10.67
C ILE A 10 -5.37 -37.57 -10.37
N PHE A 11 -4.69 -37.50 -9.23
CA PHE A 11 -3.93 -36.32 -8.80
C PHE A 11 -2.77 -36.02 -9.75
N SER A 12 -2.19 -37.03 -10.40
CA SER A 12 -1.12 -36.85 -11.38
C SER A 12 -1.51 -36.08 -12.66
N TYR A 13 -2.81 -35.89 -12.90
CA TYR A 13 -3.35 -35.09 -14.00
C TYR A 13 -3.70 -33.65 -13.61
N LEU A 14 -3.64 -33.31 -12.33
CA LEU A 14 -4.00 -31.98 -11.83
C LEU A 14 -2.84 -31.00 -11.97
N ASP A 15 -3.18 -29.73 -12.19
CA ASP A 15 -2.21 -28.64 -12.11
C ASP A 15 -1.81 -28.35 -10.65
N ALA A 16 -0.73 -27.58 -10.49
CA ALA A 16 -0.19 -27.26 -9.16
C ALA A 16 -1.20 -26.52 -8.26
N GLY A 17 -2.06 -25.65 -8.82
CA GLY A 17 -3.08 -24.94 -8.06
C GLY A 17 -4.16 -25.89 -7.56
N SER A 18 -4.68 -26.74 -8.44
CA SER A 18 -5.65 -27.77 -8.09
C SER A 18 -5.13 -28.76 -7.03
N LEU A 19 -3.85 -29.16 -7.12
CA LEU A 19 -3.21 -30.00 -6.10
C LEU A 19 -3.11 -29.32 -4.74
N LEU A 20 -2.82 -28.02 -4.70
CA LEU A 20 -2.81 -27.25 -3.46
C LEU A 20 -4.20 -27.19 -2.83
N CYS A 21 -5.23 -26.93 -3.64
CA CYS A 21 -6.62 -26.87 -3.17
C CYS A 21 -7.11 -28.24 -2.64
N ILE A 22 -6.82 -29.33 -3.35
CA ILE A 22 -7.17 -30.69 -2.91
C ILE A 22 -6.50 -31.05 -1.58
N GLY A 23 -5.27 -30.60 -1.37
CA GLY A 23 -4.56 -30.79 -0.11
C GLY A 23 -5.27 -30.17 1.10
N CYS A 24 -6.15 -29.19 0.90
CA CYS A 24 -6.92 -28.55 1.97
C CYS A 24 -8.22 -29.30 2.32
N VAL A 25 -8.60 -30.34 1.57
CA VAL A 25 -9.89 -31.04 1.76
C VAL A 25 -9.88 -31.92 3.00
N ASN A 26 -8.84 -32.76 3.17
CA ASN A 26 -8.68 -33.62 4.34
C ASN A 26 -7.22 -34.09 4.49
N LYS A 27 -6.88 -34.69 5.64
CA LYS A 27 -5.52 -35.17 5.94
C LYS A 27 -5.01 -36.21 4.93
N HIS A 28 -5.85 -37.13 4.48
CA HIS A 28 -5.46 -38.15 3.51
C HIS A 28 -5.10 -37.53 2.16
N PHE A 29 -5.94 -36.62 1.66
CA PHE A 29 -5.69 -35.88 0.42
C PHE A 29 -4.48 -34.96 0.55
N TYR A 30 -4.24 -34.36 1.72
CA TYR A 30 -3.03 -33.60 2.00
C TYR A 30 -1.77 -34.45 1.80
N HIS A 31 -1.74 -35.67 2.33
CA HIS A 31 -0.59 -36.55 2.16
C HIS A 31 -0.38 -36.95 0.69
N LEU A 32 -1.44 -37.37 -0.01
CA LEU A 32 -1.37 -37.75 -1.42
C LEU A 32 -0.99 -36.56 -2.33
N ALA A 33 -1.55 -35.38 -2.07
CA ALA A 33 -1.25 -34.18 -2.83
C ALA A 33 0.18 -33.64 -2.59
N ASN A 34 0.89 -34.13 -1.57
CA ASN A 34 2.31 -33.81 -1.32
C ASN A 34 3.27 -34.87 -1.89
N ASP A 35 2.80 -35.77 -2.75
CA ASP A 35 3.63 -36.78 -3.36
C ASP A 35 4.77 -36.20 -4.19
N ASN A 36 5.99 -36.64 -3.89
CA ASN A 36 7.20 -36.12 -4.53
C ASN A 36 7.28 -36.48 -6.02
N GLY A 37 6.67 -37.57 -6.48
CA GLY A 37 6.65 -37.96 -7.89
C GLY A 37 5.79 -37.03 -8.75
N ILE A 38 4.59 -36.69 -8.27
CA ILE A 38 3.70 -35.73 -8.95
C ILE A 38 4.39 -34.36 -9.04
N TRP A 39 4.94 -33.86 -7.93
CA TRP A 39 5.59 -32.54 -7.90
C TRP A 39 6.90 -32.49 -8.69
N LEU A 40 7.71 -33.56 -8.72
CA LEU A 40 8.89 -33.64 -9.56
C LEU A 40 8.53 -33.57 -11.05
N LYS A 41 7.43 -34.21 -11.46
CA LYS A 41 6.92 -34.14 -12.84
C LYS A 41 6.51 -32.70 -13.20
N ILE A 42 5.77 -32.03 -12.32
CA ILE A 42 5.36 -30.63 -12.50
C ILE A 42 6.61 -29.72 -12.57
N TYR A 43 7.54 -29.88 -11.64
CA TYR A 43 8.78 -29.11 -11.59
C TYR A 43 9.60 -29.28 -12.88
N SER A 44 9.78 -30.52 -13.32
CA SER A 44 10.52 -30.84 -14.55
C SER A 44 9.85 -30.25 -15.79
N ASN A 45 8.52 -30.31 -15.88
CA ASN A 45 7.79 -29.72 -17.02
C ASN A 45 7.92 -28.19 -17.08
N CYS A 46 7.89 -27.50 -15.94
CA CYS A 46 7.99 -26.04 -15.90
C CYS A 46 9.43 -25.52 -16.03
N PHE A 47 10.41 -26.29 -15.58
CA PHE A 47 11.79 -25.82 -15.44
C PHE A 47 12.84 -26.68 -16.16
N ALA A 48 12.43 -27.60 -17.04
CA ALA A 48 13.37 -28.32 -17.88
C ALA A 48 14.27 -27.31 -18.63
N PRO A 49 15.59 -27.56 -18.69
CA PRO A 49 16.44 -26.79 -19.57
C PRO A 49 15.84 -26.89 -20.98
N LYS A 50 15.58 -25.75 -21.61
CA LYS A 50 15.28 -25.72 -23.05
C LYS A 50 16.43 -26.48 -23.68
N ARG A 51 16.16 -27.65 -24.28
CA ARG A 51 17.15 -28.36 -25.09
C ARG A 51 17.60 -27.34 -26.14
N THR A 52 18.75 -26.72 -25.92
CA THR A 52 19.52 -26.14 -27.01
C THR A 52 19.65 -27.29 -28.00
N ALA A 53 19.20 -27.06 -29.24
CA ALA A 53 19.31 -28.00 -30.34
C ALA A 53 20.79 -28.22 -30.65
N TRP A 54 21.48 -28.95 -29.78
CA TRP A 54 22.74 -29.59 -30.05
C TRP A 54 22.37 -31.04 -30.32
N VAL A 55 22.36 -31.37 -31.60
CA VAL A 55 22.35 -32.73 -32.10
C VAL A 55 23.46 -33.49 -31.37
N THR A 56 23.09 -34.35 -30.44
CA THR A 56 24.02 -35.28 -29.82
C THR A 56 24.14 -36.48 -30.75
N LYS A 57 25.36 -36.81 -31.18
CA LYS A 57 25.67 -38.21 -31.43
C LYS A 57 26.20 -38.84 -30.14
N SER A 58 25.45 -39.84 -29.73
CA SER A 58 25.78 -40.98 -28.86
C SER A 58 26.03 -40.78 -27.37
N GLU A 59 25.37 -41.67 -26.63
CA GLU A 59 25.78 -42.25 -25.34
C GLU A 59 25.75 -41.37 -24.10
N GLN A 60 24.54 -41.19 -23.57
CA GLN A 60 24.27 -41.27 -22.13
C GLN A 60 22.76 -41.44 -21.93
N ALA A 61 22.29 -42.68 -22.10
CA ALA A 61 20.92 -43.09 -21.83
C ALA A 61 20.72 -43.59 -20.37
N GLU A 62 21.64 -43.28 -19.44
CA GLU A 62 21.63 -43.86 -18.09
C GLU A 62 21.35 -42.87 -16.95
N THR A 63 21.29 -41.57 -17.18
CA THR A 63 21.13 -40.58 -16.09
C THR A 63 19.68 -40.35 -15.65
N VAL A 64 18.68 -40.90 -16.36
CA VAL A 64 17.25 -40.74 -16.00
C VAL A 64 16.81 -41.80 -14.96
N SER A 65 17.55 -42.91 -14.84
CA SER A 65 17.22 -43.99 -13.89
C SER A 65 17.55 -43.64 -12.42
N SER A 66 18.51 -42.75 -12.18
CA SER A 66 18.92 -42.35 -10.81
C SER A 66 17.95 -41.39 -10.10
N GLY A 67 16.94 -40.85 -10.78
CA GLY A 67 15.93 -39.96 -10.17
C GLY A 67 14.95 -40.70 -9.24
N CYS A 68 14.60 -41.95 -9.56
CA CYS A 68 13.66 -42.74 -8.76
C CYS A 68 14.26 -43.22 -7.43
N ALA A 69 15.56 -43.55 -7.41
CA ALA A 69 16.24 -44.02 -6.19
C ALA A 69 16.42 -42.89 -5.14
N ALA A 70 16.62 -41.65 -5.59
CA ALA A 70 16.72 -40.48 -4.70
C ALA A 70 15.34 -40.00 -4.18
N LEU A 71 14.25 -40.34 -4.87
CA LEU A 71 12.90 -39.88 -4.54
C LEU A 71 12.39 -40.49 -3.21
N HIS A 72 12.79 -41.71 -2.89
CA HIS A 72 12.35 -42.44 -1.69
C HIS A 72 13.02 -41.93 -0.39
N ASN A 73 14.18 -41.26 -0.47
CA ASN A 73 14.89 -40.71 0.70
C ASN A 73 14.55 -39.24 0.97
N THR A 74 13.69 -38.62 0.17
CA THR A 74 13.37 -37.20 0.29
C THR A 74 12.09 -37.01 1.10
N THR A 75 12.09 -36.06 2.04
CA THR A 75 10.90 -35.77 2.86
C THR A 75 9.67 -35.49 1.98
N PRO A 76 8.47 -35.99 2.33
CA PRO A 76 7.24 -35.69 1.59
C PRO A 76 7.03 -34.19 1.36
N GLY A 77 6.62 -33.80 0.15
CA GLY A 77 6.38 -32.41 -0.22
C GLY A 77 7.65 -31.57 -0.46
N TYR A 78 8.84 -32.18 -0.56
CA TYR A 78 10.07 -31.47 -0.90
C TYR A 78 9.95 -30.78 -2.28
N TRP A 79 9.57 -31.52 -3.32
CA TRP A 79 9.47 -30.96 -4.67
C TRP A 79 8.37 -29.90 -4.80
N LYS A 80 7.33 -29.99 -3.98
CA LYS A 80 6.32 -28.93 -3.84
C LYS A 80 6.95 -27.64 -3.33
N LYS A 81 7.75 -27.72 -2.25
CA LYS A 81 8.45 -26.56 -1.68
C LYS A 81 9.44 -25.96 -2.69
N GLU A 82 10.25 -26.79 -3.34
CA GLU A 82 11.19 -26.34 -4.36
C GLU A 82 10.49 -25.65 -5.54
N TYR A 83 9.37 -26.22 -6.02
CA TYR A 83 8.57 -25.61 -7.07
C TYR A 83 8.04 -24.23 -6.68
N ILE A 84 7.41 -24.12 -5.50
CA ILE A 84 6.86 -22.85 -4.99
C ILE A 84 8.00 -21.83 -4.77
N PHE A 85 9.11 -22.24 -4.17
CA PHE A 85 10.27 -21.38 -3.94
C PHE A 85 10.82 -20.82 -5.25
N LYS A 86 10.96 -21.66 -6.28
CA LYS A 86 11.46 -21.24 -7.59
C LYS A 86 10.49 -20.28 -8.30
N GLN A 87 9.18 -20.49 -8.17
CA GLN A 87 8.16 -19.57 -8.69
C GLN A 87 8.26 -18.19 -8.01
N ILE A 88 8.32 -18.17 -6.66
CA ILE A 88 8.47 -16.93 -5.88
C ILE A 88 9.79 -16.22 -6.23
N ALA A 89 10.90 -16.97 -6.35
CA ALA A 89 12.20 -16.41 -6.72
C ALA A 89 12.20 -15.80 -8.12
N ALA A 90 11.49 -16.39 -9.08
CA ALA A 90 11.34 -15.84 -10.42
C ALA A 90 10.59 -14.51 -10.41
N VAL A 91 9.46 -14.42 -9.69
CA VAL A 91 8.71 -13.16 -9.50
C VAL A 91 9.58 -12.11 -8.82
N LYS A 92 10.21 -12.48 -7.70
CA LYS A 92 11.09 -11.58 -6.94
C LYS A 92 12.20 -11.02 -7.83
N THR A 93 12.80 -11.85 -8.68
CA THR A 93 13.86 -11.41 -9.60
C THR A 93 13.35 -10.42 -10.64
N ARG A 94 12.13 -10.61 -11.18
CA ARG A 94 11.51 -9.64 -12.12
C ARG A 94 11.21 -8.32 -11.42
N VAL A 95 10.53 -8.38 -10.27
CA VAL A 95 10.15 -7.21 -9.47
C VAL A 95 11.38 -6.44 -9.01
N MET A 96 12.44 -7.12 -8.57
CA MET A 96 13.69 -6.48 -8.12
C MET A 96 14.32 -5.61 -9.22
N LYS A 97 14.24 -6.01 -10.48
CA LYS A 97 14.75 -5.21 -11.61
C LYS A 97 13.96 -3.92 -11.81
N LEU A 98 12.68 -3.92 -11.45
CA LEU A 98 11.79 -2.76 -11.57
C LEU A 98 11.96 -1.81 -10.40
N VAL A 99 12.20 -2.33 -9.20
CA VAL A 99 12.29 -1.49 -7.99
C VAL A 99 13.70 -0.96 -7.70
N LYS A 100 14.73 -1.52 -8.34
CA LYS A 100 16.12 -1.08 -8.18
C LYS A 100 16.38 0.39 -8.59
N PRO A 101 15.87 0.91 -9.72
CA PRO A 101 16.01 2.34 -10.03
C PRO A 101 15.16 3.17 -9.07
N VAL A 102 15.79 4.10 -8.37
CA VAL A 102 15.17 5.02 -7.40
C VAL A 102 15.10 6.42 -8.00
N ASP A 103 13.96 7.07 -7.83
CA ASP A 103 13.74 8.44 -8.26
C ASP A 103 14.46 9.41 -7.29
N PRO A 104 15.33 10.31 -7.78
CA PRO A 104 16.07 11.22 -6.92
C PRO A 104 15.21 12.31 -6.26
N TYR A 105 13.98 12.55 -6.73
CA TYR A 105 13.07 13.55 -6.17
C TYR A 105 12.16 12.99 -5.08
N THR A 106 11.82 11.71 -5.16
CA THR A 106 10.91 11.05 -4.20
C THR A 106 11.60 10.00 -3.34
N GLY A 107 12.83 9.58 -3.67
CA GLY A 107 13.50 8.47 -2.96
C GLY A 107 12.76 7.13 -3.08
N LEU A 108 11.78 7.02 -3.98
CA LEU A 108 10.95 5.84 -4.21
C LEU A 108 11.34 5.14 -5.52
N PRO A 109 11.00 3.85 -5.68
CA PRO A 109 11.25 3.17 -6.94
C PRO A 109 10.54 3.81 -8.14
N CYS A 110 11.26 4.05 -9.24
CA CYS A 110 10.69 4.73 -10.42
C CYS A 110 9.56 3.95 -11.12
N ARG A 111 9.49 2.63 -10.89
CA ARG A 111 8.58 1.73 -11.62
C ARG A 111 7.65 0.95 -10.68
N ASN A 112 7.15 1.61 -9.63
CA ASN A 112 6.23 1.02 -8.66
C ASN A 112 4.99 0.40 -9.32
N LYS A 113 4.38 1.12 -10.27
CA LYS A 113 3.20 0.65 -11.01
C LYS A 113 3.47 -0.65 -11.77
N GLU A 114 4.59 -0.73 -12.48
CA GLU A 114 5.00 -1.94 -13.19
C GLU A 114 5.35 -3.06 -12.21
N ALA A 115 6.05 -2.75 -11.12
CA ALA A 115 6.42 -3.72 -10.10
C ALA A 115 5.20 -4.38 -9.45
N ILE A 116 4.17 -3.57 -9.11
CA ILE A 116 2.89 -4.05 -8.60
C ILE A 116 2.23 -4.99 -9.61
N LYS A 117 2.14 -4.58 -10.88
CA LYS A 117 1.53 -5.41 -11.94
C LYS A 117 2.28 -6.72 -12.17
N ASP A 118 3.61 -6.67 -12.29
CA ASP A 118 4.47 -7.84 -12.55
C ASP A 118 4.54 -8.82 -11.38
N SER A 119 4.31 -8.33 -10.16
CA SER A 119 4.20 -9.16 -8.95
C SER A 119 2.88 -9.92 -8.85
N GLY A 120 1.85 -9.49 -9.60
CA GLY A 120 0.48 -9.98 -9.43
C GLY A 120 -0.19 -9.48 -8.14
N LEU A 121 0.34 -8.44 -7.51
CA LEU A 121 -0.20 -7.88 -6.28
C LEU A 121 -1.61 -7.29 -6.52
N SER A 122 -2.53 -7.73 -5.68
CA SER A 122 -3.88 -7.21 -5.54
C SER A 122 -4.15 -6.87 -4.07
N TRP A 123 -5.32 -6.29 -3.80
CA TRP A 123 -5.76 -5.97 -2.45
C TRP A 123 -7.19 -6.40 -2.25
N ILE A 124 -7.49 -6.83 -1.02
CA ILE A 124 -8.84 -7.17 -0.58
C ILE A 124 -9.12 -6.51 0.76
N VAL A 125 -10.41 -6.28 1.01
CA VAL A 125 -10.91 -5.91 2.33
C VAL A 125 -11.65 -7.10 2.92
N VAL A 126 -11.36 -7.45 4.17
CA VAL A 126 -12.10 -8.48 4.92
C VAL A 126 -12.83 -7.78 6.05
N LEU A 127 -14.16 -7.83 6.00
CA LEU A 127 -15.04 -7.35 7.05
C LEU A 127 -15.39 -8.51 7.97
N LYS A 128 -15.18 -8.34 9.27
CA LYS A 128 -15.49 -9.35 10.27
C LYS A 128 -16.69 -8.92 11.11
N ASP A 129 -17.70 -9.78 11.20
CA ASP A 129 -18.82 -9.55 12.10
C ASP A 129 -18.47 -9.87 13.56
N ARG A 130 -19.35 -9.46 14.50
CA ARG A 130 -19.19 -9.74 15.93
C ARG A 130 -19.31 -11.23 16.28
N ALA A 131 -19.87 -12.05 15.39
CA ALA A 131 -19.96 -13.50 15.53
C ALA A 131 -18.72 -14.24 14.98
N GLY A 132 -17.77 -13.52 14.36
CA GLY A 132 -16.56 -14.06 13.78
C GLY A 132 -16.64 -14.45 12.30
N LYS A 133 -17.75 -14.22 11.61
CA LYS A 133 -17.90 -14.45 10.17
C LYS A 133 -17.14 -13.39 9.38
N GLU A 134 -16.42 -13.85 8.36
CA GLU A 134 -15.64 -12.99 7.47
C GLU A 134 -16.35 -12.81 6.12
N HIS A 135 -16.35 -11.57 5.64
CA HIS A 135 -16.89 -11.14 4.36
C HIS A 135 -15.75 -10.53 3.55
N VAL A 136 -15.35 -11.22 2.46
CA VAL A 136 -14.24 -10.79 1.61
C VAL A 136 -14.77 -9.94 0.46
N MET A 137 -14.18 -8.75 0.30
CA MET A 137 -14.46 -7.82 -0.78
C MET A 137 -13.25 -7.69 -1.70
N GLU A 138 -13.42 -8.09 -2.97
CA GLU A 138 -12.41 -7.90 -4.02
C GLU A 138 -12.35 -6.41 -4.42
N LYS A 139 -11.15 -5.91 -4.76
CA LYS A 139 -11.00 -4.53 -5.26
C LYS A 139 -11.79 -4.31 -6.55
N THR A 140 -12.42 -3.15 -6.68
CA THR A 140 -13.19 -2.79 -7.88
C THR A 140 -12.41 -1.87 -8.80
N SER A 141 -11.70 -0.87 -8.24
CA SER A 141 -10.90 0.08 -9.04
C SER A 141 -9.55 0.37 -8.41
N LEU A 142 -8.62 0.84 -9.25
CA LEU A 142 -7.25 1.18 -8.87
C LEU A 142 -6.81 2.44 -9.61
N SER A 143 -6.30 3.43 -8.87
CA SER A 143 -5.70 4.64 -9.41
C SER A 143 -4.28 4.78 -8.89
N PHE A 144 -3.31 4.93 -9.81
CA PHE A 144 -1.91 5.14 -9.45
C PHE A 144 -1.62 6.64 -9.43
N LYS A 145 -1.03 7.10 -8.34
CA LYS A 145 -0.52 8.47 -8.13
C LYS A 145 1.00 8.47 -8.15
N ASP A 146 1.60 9.65 -7.96
CA ASP A 146 3.05 9.81 -8.08
C ASP A 146 3.78 9.06 -6.96
N THR A 147 3.28 9.18 -5.73
CA THR A 147 3.88 8.54 -4.54
C THR A 147 2.95 7.54 -3.83
N SER A 148 1.72 7.36 -4.31
CA SER A 148 0.73 6.47 -3.70
C SER A 148 -0.11 5.69 -4.71
N VAL A 149 -0.86 4.72 -4.21
CA VAL A 149 -1.91 4.03 -4.94
C VAL A 149 -3.23 4.10 -4.18
N THR A 150 -4.28 4.52 -4.88
CA THR A 150 -5.65 4.56 -4.37
C THR A 150 -6.42 3.34 -4.84
N ILE A 151 -6.98 2.59 -3.90
CA ILE A 151 -7.74 1.37 -4.14
C ILE A 151 -9.17 1.62 -3.67
N SER A 152 -10.17 1.28 -4.50
CA SER A 152 -11.59 1.42 -4.13
C SER A 152 -12.32 0.09 -4.17
N TRP A 153 -13.20 -0.09 -3.20
CA TRP A 153 -14.15 -1.19 -3.09
C TRP A 153 -15.55 -0.59 -3.05
N TYR A 154 -16.42 -1.06 -3.94
CA TYR A 154 -17.85 -0.80 -3.91
C TYR A 154 -18.58 -2.06 -4.34
N SER A 155 -19.76 -2.27 -3.76
CA SER A 155 -20.60 -3.44 -4.00
C SER A 155 -22.05 -3.08 -3.68
N THR A 156 -22.99 -3.81 -4.27
CA THR A 156 -24.40 -3.75 -3.89
C THR A 156 -24.72 -4.61 -2.67
N SER A 157 -23.79 -5.48 -2.25
CA SER A 157 -23.99 -6.49 -1.21
C SER A 157 -23.05 -6.31 -0.01
N TRP A 158 -23.00 -5.11 0.55
CA TRP A 158 -22.27 -4.87 1.81
C TRP A 158 -22.99 -5.51 3.00
N PRO A 159 -22.27 -6.13 3.95
CA PRO A 159 -22.85 -6.53 5.23
C PRO A 159 -23.30 -5.29 6.01
N CYS A 160 -24.36 -5.44 6.80
CA CYS A 160 -24.89 -4.36 7.63
C CYS A 160 -23.82 -3.84 8.61
N LEU A 161 -23.63 -2.52 8.67
CA LEU A 161 -22.59 -1.90 9.47
C LEU A 161 -22.72 -2.26 10.97
N ASP A 162 -23.94 -2.36 11.48
CA ASP A 162 -24.23 -2.61 12.90
C ASP A 162 -23.72 -3.97 13.41
N VAL A 163 -23.61 -4.97 12.53
CA VAL A 163 -23.10 -6.31 12.88
C VAL A 163 -21.59 -6.42 12.75
N LEU A 164 -20.95 -5.46 12.11
CA LEU A 164 -19.51 -5.48 11.87
C LEU A 164 -18.71 -5.05 13.10
N SER A 165 -17.49 -5.55 13.19
CA SER A 165 -16.54 -5.24 14.27
C SER A 165 -15.25 -4.64 13.73
N THR A 166 -14.63 -5.32 12.76
CA THR A 166 -13.32 -4.92 12.21
C THR A 166 -13.31 -4.96 10.70
N LEU A 167 -12.51 -4.07 10.12
CA LEU A 167 -12.14 -4.07 8.71
C LEU A 167 -10.64 -4.34 8.63
N LYS A 168 -10.24 -5.34 7.84
CA LYS A 168 -8.82 -5.67 7.61
C LYS A 168 -8.48 -5.48 6.14
N LEU A 169 -7.38 -4.77 5.89
CA LEU A 169 -6.82 -4.57 4.56
C LEU A 169 -5.67 -5.53 4.33
N PHE A 170 -5.73 -6.30 3.25
CA PHE A 170 -4.70 -7.26 2.88
C PHE A 170 -4.09 -6.97 1.52
N GLY A 171 -2.77 -7.13 1.43
CA GLY A 171 -2.07 -7.39 0.18
C GLY A 171 -2.20 -8.87 -0.18
N VAL A 172 -2.49 -9.16 -1.45
CA VAL A 172 -2.76 -10.51 -1.96
C VAL A 172 -1.86 -10.79 -3.14
N ILE A 173 -1.06 -11.86 -3.05
CA ILE A 173 -0.18 -12.30 -4.13
C ILE A 173 -0.48 -13.75 -4.53
N PRO A 174 -0.57 -14.06 -5.84
CA PRO A 174 -0.68 -15.44 -6.29
C PRO A 174 0.61 -16.20 -5.99
N LEU A 175 0.49 -17.35 -5.33
CA LEU A 175 1.65 -18.22 -5.08
C LEU A 175 2.19 -18.84 -6.37
N LEU A 176 1.34 -18.96 -7.40
CA LEU A 176 1.63 -19.59 -8.68
C LEU A 176 1.25 -18.65 -9.84
N PRO A 177 2.13 -17.70 -10.21
CA PRO A 177 1.80 -16.68 -11.21
C PRO A 177 1.89 -17.18 -12.67
N ASP A 178 2.60 -18.29 -12.92
CA ASP A 178 3.01 -18.71 -14.27
C ASP A 178 2.21 -19.90 -14.81
N GLN A 179 0.88 -19.83 -14.76
CA GLN A 179 0.03 -20.75 -15.49
C GLN A 179 -0.78 -19.98 -16.53
N SER A 180 -0.65 -20.40 -17.78
CA SER A 180 -1.12 -19.82 -19.03
C SER A 180 -2.66 -19.72 -19.20
N ARG A 181 -3.39 -19.47 -18.12
CA ARG A 181 -4.82 -19.15 -18.12
C ARG A 181 -5.06 -17.99 -17.17
N ALA A 182 -6.06 -17.17 -17.48
CA ALA A 182 -6.51 -16.08 -16.63
C ALA A 182 -6.50 -16.52 -15.16
N SER A 183 -5.84 -15.73 -14.29
CA SER A 183 -5.70 -16.02 -12.87
C SER A 183 -7.03 -16.53 -12.33
N SER A 184 -7.11 -17.81 -11.97
CA SER A 184 -8.34 -18.32 -11.37
C SER A 184 -8.58 -17.50 -10.11
N LYS A 185 -9.72 -16.82 -10.00
CA LYS A 185 -10.10 -16.04 -8.81
C LYS A 185 -9.91 -16.84 -7.50
N ASN A 186 -10.00 -18.16 -7.58
CA ASN A 186 -9.91 -19.09 -6.46
C ASN A 186 -8.54 -19.79 -6.32
N GLY A 187 -7.48 -19.22 -6.91
CA GLY A 187 -6.13 -19.77 -6.81
C GLY A 187 -5.55 -19.70 -5.39
N PRO A 188 -4.44 -20.40 -5.11
CA PRO A 188 -3.74 -20.26 -3.83
C PRO A 188 -3.03 -18.90 -3.77
N HIS A 189 -3.42 -18.09 -2.79
CA HIS A 189 -2.87 -16.75 -2.57
C HIS A 189 -2.19 -16.63 -1.22
N HIS A 190 -1.12 -15.84 -1.17
CA HIS A 190 -0.54 -15.33 0.06
C HIS A 190 -1.27 -14.05 0.47
N HIS A 191 -1.65 -13.97 1.74
CA HIS A 191 -2.29 -12.79 2.33
C HIS A 191 -1.34 -12.15 3.33
N SER A 192 -1.12 -10.85 3.17
CA SER A 192 -0.31 -10.03 4.08
C SER A 192 -1.16 -8.91 4.66
N LEU A 193 -1.32 -8.88 5.98
CA LEU A 193 -2.07 -7.84 6.67
C LEU A 193 -1.33 -6.50 6.55
N ILE A 194 -2.00 -5.49 5.98
CA ILE A 194 -1.45 -4.14 5.79
C ILE A 194 -1.90 -3.21 6.91
N ALA A 195 -3.18 -3.29 7.29
CA ALA A 195 -3.80 -2.49 8.33
C ALA A 195 -5.08 -3.17 8.85
N GLU A 196 -5.41 -2.89 10.11
CA GLU A 196 -6.63 -3.34 10.78
C GLU A 196 -7.30 -2.13 11.41
N TYR A 197 -8.61 -2.01 11.23
CA TYR A 197 -9.40 -0.88 11.66
C TYR A 197 -10.60 -1.36 12.47
N HIS A 198 -10.90 -0.66 13.56
CA HIS A 198 -12.09 -0.91 14.36
C HIS A 198 -13.25 -0.08 13.82
N LEU A 199 -14.33 -0.73 13.42
CA LEU A 199 -15.46 -0.03 12.80
C LEU A 199 -16.30 0.76 13.83
N ALA A 200 -16.12 0.49 15.12
CA ALA A 200 -16.66 1.33 16.19
C ALA A 200 -16.12 2.77 16.14
N ASP A 201 -14.89 2.96 15.62
CA ASP A 201 -14.26 4.27 15.51
C ASP A 201 -15.05 5.21 14.57
N LEU A 202 -15.76 4.64 13.57
CA LEU A 202 -16.64 5.38 12.67
C LEU A 202 -17.81 6.05 13.41
N THR A 203 -18.34 5.40 14.45
CA THR A 203 -19.53 5.87 15.17
C THR A 203 -19.20 6.62 16.45
N GLU A 204 -18.12 6.27 17.13
CA GLU A 204 -17.81 6.78 18.48
C GLU A 204 -16.80 7.94 18.48
N SER A 205 -15.88 7.97 17.51
CA SER A 205 -14.73 8.89 17.54
C SER A 205 -14.53 9.73 16.27
N SER A 206 -15.16 9.32 15.17
CA SER A 206 -14.93 9.89 13.85
C SER A 206 -15.82 11.10 13.57
N VAL A 207 -15.22 12.29 13.56
CA VAL A 207 -15.85 13.46 12.92
C VAL A 207 -15.94 13.18 11.41
N ALA A 208 -17.12 13.36 10.83
CA ALA A 208 -17.28 13.21 9.39
C ALA A 208 -16.33 14.14 8.63
N LEU A 209 -15.58 13.58 7.68
CA LEU A 209 -14.68 14.33 6.81
C LEU A 209 -15.44 15.29 5.91
N GLY A 210 -16.68 14.97 5.55
CA GLY A 210 -17.47 15.75 4.61
C GLY A 210 -18.66 14.96 4.14
N ALA A 211 -19.56 15.60 3.41
CA ALA A 211 -20.72 14.92 2.85
C ALA A 211 -21.18 15.59 1.55
N ASP A 212 -21.79 14.80 0.66
CA ASP A 212 -22.54 15.30 -0.48
C ASP A 212 -24.03 15.02 -0.34
N LYS A 213 -24.79 14.98 -1.44
CA LYS A 213 -26.24 14.72 -1.38
C LYS A 213 -26.58 13.28 -0.95
N LEU A 214 -25.71 12.32 -1.21
CA LEU A 214 -25.99 10.89 -1.04
C LEU A 214 -25.16 10.24 0.07
N VAL A 215 -23.91 10.66 0.21
CA VAL A 215 -22.91 9.99 1.05
C VAL A 215 -22.33 10.93 2.10
N GLN A 216 -21.98 10.38 3.25
CA GLN A 216 -21.16 10.98 4.28
C GLN A 216 -19.83 10.22 4.40
N LEU A 217 -18.71 10.95 4.43
CA LEU A 217 -17.37 10.38 4.48
C LEU A 217 -16.82 10.36 5.91
N PHE A 218 -16.13 9.29 6.22
CA PHE A 218 -15.43 9.08 7.48
C PHE A 218 -14.00 8.61 7.19
N SER A 219 -13.04 9.10 7.97
CA SER A 219 -11.64 8.65 7.91
C SER A 219 -11.36 7.63 9.00
N LEU A 220 -10.68 6.56 8.64
CA LEU A 220 -10.04 5.64 9.58
C LEU A 220 -8.53 5.63 9.32
N ASN A 221 -7.75 5.81 10.37
CA ASN A 221 -6.30 5.85 10.25
C ASN A 221 -5.70 4.44 10.30
N PRO A 222 -4.69 4.13 9.46
CA PRO A 222 -4.06 5.02 8.47
C PRO A 222 -4.74 4.99 7.08
N GLY A 223 -5.03 6.16 6.50
CA GLY A 223 -5.26 6.30 5.04
C GLY A 223 -6.53 5.66 4.46
N LEU A 224 -7.50 5.27 5.29
CA LEU A 224 -8.76 4.66 4.86
C LEU A 224 -9.91 5.67 4.92
N ILE A 225 -10.73 5.69 3.88
CA ILE A 225 -11.99 6.44 3.81
C ILE A 225 -13.13 5.44 3.68
N VAL A 226 -14.18 5.64 4.48
CA VAL A 226 -15.43 4.91 4.39
C VAL A 226 -16.55 5.89 4.05
N GLY A 227 -17.25 5.66 2.94
CA GLY A 227 -18.44 6.40 2.57
C GLY A 227 -19.69 5.66 3.01
N LEU A 228 -20.56 6.31 3.78
CA LEU A 228 -21.86 5.76 4.21
C LEU A 228 -23.02 6.47 3.50
N TRP A 229 -24.03 5.71 3.09
CA TRP A 229 -25.28 6.27 2.57
C TRP A 229 -26.03 7.01 3.68
N LYS A 230 -26.42 8.27 3.42
CA LYS A 230 -27.11 9.12 4.41
C LYS A 230 -28.45 8.56 4.88
N GLU A 231 -29.19 7.88 4.01
CA GLU A 231 -30.54 7.40 4.33
C GLU A 231 -30.55 6.11 5.16
N LYS A 232 -29.53 5.25 4.99
CA LYS A 232 -29.55 3.88 5.52
C LYS A 232 -28.39 3.55 6.46
N ASN A 233 -27.42 4.44 6.60
CA ASN A 233 -26.19 4.20 7.37
C ASN A 233 -25.45 2.91 6.92
N GLU A 234 -25.58 2.57 5.64
CA GLU A 234 -24.94 1.42 5.01
C GLU A 234 -23.66 1.85 4.29
N ILE A 235 -22.67 0.95 4.20
CA ILE A 235 -21.44 1.22 3.45
C ILE A 235 -21.79 1.39 1.97
N ALA A 236 -21.45 2.55 1.41
CA ALA A 236 -21.50 2.81 -0.02
C ALA A 236 -20.23 2.30 -0.69
N PHE A 237 -19.09 2.74 -0.17
CA PHE A 237 -17.78 2.35 -0.66
C PHE A 237 -16.73 2.45 0.44
N VAL A 238 -15.62 1.76 0.22
CA VAL A 238 -14.38 1.88 1.00
C VAL A 238 -13.28 2.29 0.03
N MET A 239 -12.42 3.22 0.42
CA MET A 239 -11.26 3.62 -0.36
C MET A 239 -10.03 3.67 0.54
N ALA A 240 -8.93 3.08 0.11
CA ALA A 240 -7.65 3.14 0.81
C ALA A 240 -6.63 3.84 -0.08
N SER A 241 -5.84 4.73 0.50
CA SER A 241 -4.67 5.28 -0.17
C SER A 241 -3.40 4.78 0.52
N LEU A 242 -2.55 4.13 -0.26
CA LEU A 242 -1.34 3.47 0.22
C LEU A 242 -0.12 4.10 -0.41
N HIS A 243 0.70 4.74 0.42
CA HIS A 243 1.98 5.29 0.00
C HIS A 243 2.93 4.17 -0.49
N TYR A 244 3.69 4.39 -1.56
CA TYR A 244 4.57 3.37 -2.15
C TYR A 244 5.75 2.98 -1.24
N HIS A 245 6.13 3.85 -0.31
CA HIS A 245 7.17 3.54 0.67
C HIS A 245 6.88 2.21 1.38
N GLN A 246 7.72 1.21 1.09
CA GLN A 246 7.63 -0.15 1.60
C GLN A 246 6.32 -0.90 1.30
N LEU A 247 5.52 -0.43 0.31
CA LEU A 247 4.21 -1.03 0.02
C LEU A 247 4.33 -2.48 -0.44
N LEU A 248 5.32 -2.78 -1.29
CA LEU A 248 5.56 -4.14 -1.77
C LEU A 248 5.99 -5.03 -0.60
N GLU A 249 6.91 -4.59 0.25
CA GLU A 249 7.35 -5.33 1.43
C GLU A 249 6.18 -5.60 2.38
N ARG A 250 5.37 -4.58 2.69
CA ARG A 250 4.16 -4.70 3.52
C ARG A 250 3.13 -5.65 2.93
N SER A 251 3.07 -5.77 1.61
CA SER A 251 2.11 -6.63 0.92
C SER A 251 2.61 -8.06 0.70
N ILE A 252 3.91 -8.33 0.89
CA ILE A 252 4.54 -9.62 0.55
C ILE A 252 5.13 -10.32 1.77
N LEU A 253 5.81 -9.57 2.64
CA LEU A 253 6.62 -10.13 3.71
C LEU A 253 5.86 -10.27 5.04
N GLY A 254 4.66 -9.70 5.13
CA GLY A 254 3.78 -9.89 6.27
C GLY A 254 3.02 -11.22 6.19
N SER A 255 2.20 -11.47 7.21
CA SER A 255 1.37 -12.67 7.32
C SER A 255 -0.11 -12.29 7.39
N ALA A 256 -1.00 -13.29 7.36
CA ALA A 256 -2.43 -13.05 7.46
C ALA A 256 -2.88 -12.48 8.82
N THR A 257 -2.04 -12.56 9.86
CA THR A 257 -2.40 -12.13 11.23
C THR A 257 -1.48 -11.06 11.79
N VAL A 258 -0.28 -10.89 11.21
CA VAL A 258 0.74 -9.96 11.71
C VAL A 258 1.23 -9.08 10.56
N GLN A 259 1.16 -7.77 10.78
CA GLN A 259 1.67 -6.76 9.85
C GLN A 259 3.20 -6.85 9.74
N TYR A 260 3.72 -6.63 8.54
CA TYR A 260 5.16 -6.52 8.34
C TYR A 260 5.70 -5.26 9.02
N THR A 261 6.72 -5.42 9.85
CA THR A 261 7.47 -4.29 10.43
C THR A 261 8.85 -4.26 9.78
N PRO A 262 9.24 -3.14 9.13
CA PRO A 262 10.58 -3.02 8.56
C PRO A 262 11.64 -3.09 9.67
N PRO A 263 12.87 -3.57 9.34
CA PRO A 263 13.97 -3.52 10.28
C PRO A 263 14.24 -2.06 10.69
N PRO A 264 14.60 -1.81 11.96
CA PRO A 264 14.88 -0.46 12.43
C PRO A 264 16.02 0.16 11.62
N ASN A 265 15.91 1.46 11.31
CA ASN A 265 16.98 2.20 10.67
C ASN A 265 18.26 2.09 11.52
N LYS A 266 19.40 1.87 10.88
CA LYS A 266 20.69 1.97 11.54
C LYS A 266 21.12 3.44 11.45
N PRO A 267 21.26 4.15 12.58
CA PRO A 267 21.63 5.55 12.54
C PRO A 267 22.99 5.69 11.85
N VAL A 268 23.04 6.61 10.90
CA VAL A 268 24.31 7.09 10.35
C VAL A 268 24.77 8.15 11.35
N LEU A 269 25.92 7.91 12.00
CA LEU A 269 26.48 8.86 12.95
C LEU A 269 26.81 10.14 12.18
N ASP A 270 26.16 11.22 12.59
CA ASP A 270 26.45 12.55 12.10
C ASP A 270 27.79 13.02 12.68
N ASP A 271 28.62 13.63 11.84
CA ASP A 271 29.91 14.20 12.24
C ASP A 271 29.72 15.50 13.07
N ASP A 272 28.52 16.10 13.03
CA ASP A 272 28.17 17.31 13.78
C ASP A 272 27.01 17.11 14.79
N PRO A 273 27.29 16.94 16.09
CA PRO A 273 26.27 16.72 17.12
C PRO A 273 25.39 17.95 17.40
N GLU A 274 25.74 19.15 16.91
CA GLU A 274 24.93 20.35 17.06
C GLU A 274 23.84 20.49 15.98
N TYR A 275 24.00 19.84 14.81
CA TYR A 275 23.21 20.14 13.62
C TYR A 275 22.37 19.00 13.04
N GLY A 276 22.58 17.71 13.35
CA GLY A 276 21.64 16.66 12.92
C GLY A 276 21.43 16.67 11.40
N LEU A 277 20.25 16.24 10.92
CA LEU A 277 19.94 16.33 9.48
C LEU A 277 19.93 17.78 8.98
N HIS A 278 20.91 18.09 8.13
CA HIS A 278 21.13 19.43 7.58
C HIS A 278 20.07 19.86 6.57
N ILE A 279 19.60 18.93 5.74
CA ILE A 279 18.76 19.19 4.57
C ILE A 279 17.70 18.10 4.46
N TYR A 280 16.47 18.54 4.15
CA TYR A 280 15.35 17.68 3.80
C TYR A 280 14.79 18.10 2.44
N ASP A 281 14.34 17.10 1.68
CA ASP A 281 13.58 17.32 0.45
C ASP A 281 12.16 16.77 0.63
N LEU A 282 11.15 17.59 0.34
CA LEU A 282 9.75 17.21 0.45
C LEU A 282 9.15 17.01 -0.93
N HIS A 283 8.52 15.86 -1.16
CA HIS A 283 7.55 15.67 -2.22
C HIS A 283 6.14 15.62 -1.64
N LEU A 284 5.21 16.35 -2.26
CA LEU A 284 3.82 16.50 -1.83
C LEU A 284 2.88 16.29 -3.01
N ASP A 285 1.95 15.35 -2.87
CA ASP A 285 0.85 15.11 -3.81
C ASP A 285 -0.49 15.29 -3.06
N MET A 286 -1.34 16.17 -3.58
CA MET A 286 -2.69 16.41 -3.08
C MET A 286 -3.69 16.00 -4.15
N HIS A 287 -4.53 15.01 -3.86
CA HIS A 287 -5.40 14.42 -4.87
C HIS A 287 -6.77 14.01 -4.33
N GLY A 288 -7.76 13.88 -5.20
CA GLY A 288 -9.14 13.52 -4.85
C GLY A 288 -9.73 12.56 -5.88
N GLY A 289 -9.81 11.28 -5.52
CA GLY A 289 -10.15 10.23 -6.48
C GLY A 289 -9.16 10.23 -7.66
N SER A 290 -9.65 10.44 -8.88
CA SER A 290 -8.81 10.52 -10.08
C SER A 290 -8.12 11.88 -10.29
N CYS A 291 -8.62 12.95 -9.66
CA CYS A 291 -8.09 14.31 -9.83
C CYS A 291 -6.84 14.53 -8.97
N THR A 292 -5.87 15.30 -9.47
CA THR A 292 -4.70 15.79 -8.71
C THR A 292 -4.76 17.31 -8.69
N PHE A 293 -4.67 17.89 -7.50
CA PHE A 293 -4.78 19.34 -7.26
C PHE A 293 -3.41 20.00 -7.19
N LEU A 294 -2.43 19.31 -6.60
CA LEU A 294 -1.04 19.74 -6.50
C LEU A 294 -0.15 18.51 -6.53
N CYS A 295 0.94 18.59 -7.29
CA CYS A 295 2.06 17.66 -7.18
C CYS A 295 3.34 18.49 -7.30
N GLY A 296 4.17 18.49 -6.26
CA GLY A 296 5.31 19.39 -6.16
C GLY A 296 6.44 18.83 -5.31
N THR A 297 7.67 19.17 -5.68
CA THR A 297 8.87 18.84 -4.91
C THR A 297 9.55 20.13 -4.44
N PHE A 298 9.89 20.18 -3.16
CA PHE A 298 10.50 21.29 -2.47
C PHE A 298 11.83 20.85 -1.89
N LYS A 299 12.91 21.50 -2.32
CA LYS A 299 14.27 21.09 -1.97
C LYS A 299 14.91 22.00 -0.95
N ASN A 300 15.95 21.48 -0.29
CA ASN A 300 16.81 22.25 0.61
C ASN A 300 16.03 22.86 1.77
N LEU A 301 15.09 22.10 2.34
CA LEU A 301 14.41 22.48 3.58
C LEU A 301 15.37 22.25 4.74
N PHE A 302 15.50 23.21 5.64
CA PHE A 302 16.36 23.10 6.81
C PHE A 302 15.67 23.71 8.03
N GLY A 303 16.02 23.22 9.20
CA GLY A 303 15.62 23.80 10.49
C GLY A 303 16.84 23.96 11.38
N ARG A 304 16.90 25.04 12.17
CA ARG A 304 18.00 25.35 13.09
C ARG A 304 17.60 25.05 14.54
N LYS A 305 18.48 24.33 15.25
CA LYS A 305 18.27 23.91 16.65
C LYS A 305 17.85 25.04 17.61
N GLY A 306 18.34 26.26 17.40
CA GLY A 306 18.09 27.39 18.31
C GLY A 306 16.77 28.13 18.13
N ASN A 307 16.19 28.16 16.92
CA ASN A 307 14.98 28.96 16.62
C ASN A 307 13.81 28.13 16.11
N ASP A 308 14.06 26.96 15.54
CA ASP A 308 13.04 26.18 14.83
C ASP A 308 12.59 24.94 15.61
N ILE A 309 13.12 24.72 16.82
CA ILE A 309 12.63 23.66 17.72
C ILE A 309 11.72 24.28 18.76
N GLU A 310 10.44 23.93 18.70
CA GLU A 310 9.46 24.32 19.68
C GLU A 310 8.60 23.12 20.06
N ASN A 311 8.30 22.98 21.36
CA ASN A 311 7.41 21.94 21.88
C ASN A 311 7.80 20.48 21.48
N GLY A 312 9.10 20.23 21.27
CA GLY A 312 9.60 18.91 20.88
C GLY A 312 9.46 18.57 19.40
N TYR A 313 9.16 19.57 18.55
CA TYR A 313 9.11 19.44 17.10
C TYR A 313 10.11 20.36 16.41
N LEU A 314 10.78 19.85 15.38
CA LEU A 314 11.57 20.61 14.42
C LEU A 314 10.64 21.17 13.34
N ARG A 315 10.60 22.49 13.21
CA ARG A 315 9.77 23.21 12.25
C ARG A 315 10.51 23.40 10.93
N LEU A 316 9.94 22.89 9.84
CA LEU A 316 10.42 23.06 8.46
C LEU A 316 9.41 23.90 7.67
N THR A 317 9.78 25.12 7.30
CA THR A 317 8.91 26.00 6.49
C THR A 317 9.14 25.73 5.02
N VAL A 318 8.10 25.30 4.31
CA VAL A 318 8.16 24.99 2.87
C VAL A 318 7.67 26.17 2.05
N VAL A 319 6.46 26.64 2.38
CA VAL A 319 5.87 27.87 1.83
C VAL A 319 5.67 28.81 3.01
N SER A 320 6.12 30.05 2.85
CA SER A 320 6.07 31.06 3.90
C SER A 320 5.05 32.12 3.55
N LEU A 321 4.19 32.48 4.50
CA LEU A 321 3.24 33.59 4.40
C LEU A 321 3.87 34.92 3.98
N LYS A 322 5.17 35.10 4.23
CA LYS A 322 5.90 36.35 3.94
C LYS A 322 6.45 36.39 2.51
N ASP A 323 6.46 35.27 1.81
CA ASP A 323 7.11 35.11 0.50
C ASP A 323 6.06 34.72 -0.55
N ASN A 324 5.33 35.72 -1.03
CA ASN A 324 4.24 35.52 -1.97
C ASN A 324 4.68 34.90 -3.31
N THR A 325 5.97 34.97 -3.64
CA THR A 325 6.51 34.36 -4.85
C THR A 325 6.47 32.83 -4.82
N LYS A 326 6.35 32.24 -3.62
CA LYS A 326 6.29 30.80 -3.39
C LYS A 326 4.87 30.28 -3.14
N HIS A 327 3.86 31.14 -3.20
CA HIS A 327 2.48 30.71 -3.05
C HIS A 327 2.04 29.88 -4.26
N LEU A 328 1.26 28.82 -4.01
CA LEU A 328 0.95 27.82 -5.03
C LEU A 328 -0.55 27.68 -5.23
N PRO A 329 -1.07 27.76 -6.47
CA PRO A 329 -2.46 27.44 -6.73
C PRO A 329 -2.71 25.94 -6.62
N LEU A 330 -3.87 25.58 -6.09
CA LEU A 330 -4.46 24.24 -6.24
C LEU A 330 -5.27 24.22 -7.53
N THR A 331 -4.96 23.27 -8.40
CA THR A 331 -5.62 23.14 -9.70
C THR A 331 -7.06 22.66 -9.50
N GLY A 332 -8.04 23.51 -9.84
CA GLY A 332 -9.46 23.17 -9.71
C GLY A 332 -9.98 23.20 -8.26
N THR A 333 -11.20 22.66 -8.06
CA THR A 333 -11.84 22.66 -6.74
C THR A 333 -11.47 21.40 -5.96
N ALA A 334 -10.86 21.59 -4.79
CA ALA A 334 -10.53 20.49 -3.88
C ALA A 334 -11.81 19.73 -3.47
N GLY A 335 -11.77 18.41 -3.68
CA GLY A 335 -12.88 17.54 -3.36
C GLY A 335 -12.57 16.09 -3.66
N PHE A 336 -13.36 15.21 -3.06
CA PHE A 336 -13.16 13.78 -3.16
C PHE A 336 -14.24 13.16 -4.04
N SER A 337 -13.85 12.78 -5.26
CA SER A 337 -14.74 12.11 -6.21
C SER A 337 -14.88 10.63 -5.86
N TRP A 338 -16.12 10.15 -5.79
CA TRP A 338 -16.44 8.74 -5.55
C TRP A 338 -17.44 8.23 -6.60
N GLU A 339 -17.35 6.95 -6.90
CA GLU A 339 -18.18 6.27 -7.89
C GLU A 339 -18.46 4.84 -7.44
N THR A 340 -19.67 4.39 -7.74
CA THR A 340 -20.18 3.03 -7.60
C THR A 340 -20.76 2.61 -8.96
N ASP A 341 -21.26 1.37 -9.08
CA ASP A 341 -21.88 0.91 -10.33
C ASP A 341 -23.10 1.77 -10.78
N VAL A 342 -23.75 2.48 -9.85
CA VAL A 342 -25.01 3.18 -10.10
C VAL A 342 -24.92 4.68 -9.85
N PHE A 343 -24.14 5.09 -8.84
CA PHE A 343 -24.05 6.48 -8.39
C PHE A 343 -22.62 6.99 -8.44
N LYS A 344 -22.50 8.30 -8.66
CA LYS A 344 -21.26 9.05 -8.54
C LYS A 344 -21.52 10.36 -7.81
N GLY A 345 -20.51 10.83 -7.11
CA GLY A 345 -20.59 12.06 -6.34
C GLY A 345 -19.22 12.68 -6.14
N ASN A 346 -19.22 13.87 -5.53
CA ASN A 346 -18.02 14.57 -5.14
C ASN A 346 -18.29 15.27 -3.82
N VAL A 347 -17.47 14.95 -2.83
CA VAL A 347 -17.52 15.57 -1.51
C VAL A 347 -16.51 16.70 -1.48
N LYS A 348 -16.99 17.94 -1.34
CA LYS A 348 -16.13 19.12 -1.36
C LYS A 348 -15.25 19.21 -0.11
N ASP A 349 -14.23 20.07 -0.19
CA ASP A 349 -13.44 20.51 0.95
C ASP A 349 -12.68 19.38 1.65
N CYS A 350 -12.39 18.29 0.94
CA CYS A 350 -11.55 17.20 1.42
C CYS A 350 -10.71 16.62 0.28
N TYR A 351 -9.55 16.07 0.62
CA TYR A 351 -8.61 15.46 -0.33
C TYR A 351 -7.68 14.48 0.39
N MET A 352 -6.94 13.69 -0.38
CA MET A 352 -5.86 12.85 0.09
C MET A 352 -4.54 13.63 0.01
N MET A 353 -3.77 13.61 1.10
CA MET A 353 -2.46 14.19 1.18
C MET A 353 -1.41 13.09 1.27
N ASP A 354 -0.55 13.01 0.26
CA ASP A 354 0.60 12.13 0.23
C ASP A 354 1.86 12.94 0.45
N VAL A 355 2.64 12.54 1.44
CA VAL A 355 3.88 13.20 1.82
C VAL A 355 5.01 12.20 1.73
N THR A 356 6.09 12.57 1.03
CA THR A 356 7.40 11.92 1.11
C THR A 356 8.44 12.95 1.52
N LEU A 357 8.93 12.84 2.75
CA LEU A 357 10.06 13.62 3.22
C LEU A 357 11.33 12.76 3.14
N LEU A 358 12.36 13.28 2.48
CA LEU A 358 13.67 12.66 2.33
C LEU A 358 14.67 13.26 3.32
N ASP A 359 15.61 12.43 3.75
CA ASP A 359 16.83 12.88 4.42
C ASP A 359 17.88 13.41 3.42
N ASP A 360 19.00 13.85 3.94
CA ASP A 360 20.15 14.38 3.19
C ASP A 360 20.79 13.35 2.24
N ALA A 361 20.65 12.06 2.55
CA ALA A 361 21.08 10.95 1.71
C ALA A 361 20.03 10.55 0.65
N GLY A 362 18.91 11.27 0.56
CA GLY A 362 17.81 10.98 -0.37
C GLY A 362 16.98 9.74 0.02
N LYS A 363 17.06 9.30 1.28
CA LYS A 363 16.28 8.17 1.78
C LYS A 363 14.95 8.65 2.34
N PRO A 364 13.85 7.92 2.10
CA PRO A 364 12.57 8.25 2.71
C PRO A 364 12.65 8.22 4.24
N PHE A 365 12.42 9.38 4.85
CA PHE A 365 12.51 9.64 6.28
C PHE A 365 11.13 9.64 6.94
N TRP A 366 10.14 10.32 6.34
CA TRP A 366 8.75 10.31 6.79
C TRP A 366 7.81 10.23 5.59
N CYS A 367 6.97 9.20 5.57
CA CYS A 367 6.04 8.97 4.47
C CYS A 367 4.65 8.61 4.99
N PHE A 368 3.62 9.24 4.45
CA PHE A 368 2.24 8.86 4.73
C PHE A 368 1.33 9.20 3.55
N SER A 369 0.14 8.59 3.57
CA SER A 369 -0.99 8.92 2.71
C SER A 369 -2.21 8.99 3.60
N ALA A 370 -2.84 10.16 3.71
CA ALA A 370 -3.91 10.38 4.67
C ALA A 370 -4.99 11.33 4.13
N PRO A 371 -6.27 11.05 4.43
CA PRO A 371 -7.34 11.96 4.09
C PRO A 371 -7.34 13.17 5.02
N VAL A 372 -7.58 14.35 4.45
CA VAL A 372 -7.60 15.61 5.17
C VAL A 372 -8.81 16.45 4.75
N HIS A 373 -9.24 17.34 5.65
CA HIS A 373 -10.38 18.23 5.43
C HIS A 373 -9.96 19.70 5.56
N ILE A 374 -10.45 20.51 4.63
CA ILE A 374 -10.25 21.95 4.57
C ILE A 374 -11.23 22.60 5.54
N LYS A 375 -10.73 23.26 6.58
CA LYS A 375 -11.55 23.94 7.59
C LYS A 375 -11.42 25.45 7.44
N PRO A 376 -12.51 26.23 7.57
CA PRO A 376 -12.39 27.68 7.66
C PRO A 376 -11.58 28.05 8.91
N SER A 377 -10.63 28.97 8.75
CA SER A 377 -9.81 29.49 9.84
C SER A 377 -10.56 30.57 10.60
N SER A 378 -10.45 30.56 11.93
CA SER A 378 -10.96 31.65 12.79
C SER A 378 -9.99 32.83 12.88
N LYS A 379 -8.77 32.70 12.34
CA LYS A 379 -7.79 33.79 12.30
C LYS A 379 -8.23 34.85 11.29
N ALA A 380 -8.22 36.12 11.70
CA ALA A 380 -8.44 37.23 10.77
C ALA A 380 -7.36 37.22 9.68
N SER A 381 -7.71 37.55 8.44
CA SER A 381 -6.74 37.66 7.34
C SER A 381 -5.70 38.72 7.69
N SER A 382 -4.50 38.28 8.08
CA SER A 382 -3.33 39.14 8.25
C SER A 382 -2.54 39.32 6.96
N LEU A 383 -3.01 38.74 5.86
CA LEU A 383 -2.38 38.79 4.55
C LEU A 383 -2.93 39.99 3.77
N PHE A 384 -2.16 41.08 3.73
CA PHE A 384 -2.53 42.28 2.98
C PHE A 384 -2.68 42.02 1.47
N ASP A 385 -2.03 40.98 0.95
CA ASP A 385 -2.00 40.68 -0.49
C ASP A 385 -3.17 39.80 -0.95
N TYR A 386 -3.93 39.19 -0.04
CA TYR A 386 -5.07 38.34 -0.38
C TYR A 386 -6.31 38.72 0.42
N MET A 387 -7.34 39.19 -0.28
CA MET A 387 -8.63 39.60 0.30
C MET A 387 -9.60 38.42 0.55
N GLY A 388 -9.13 37.18 0.40
CA GLY A 388 -9.95 35.96 0.50
C GLY A 388 -10.08 35.39 1.92
N HIS A 389 -11.05 34.49 2.10
CA HIS A 389 -11.20 33.72 3.33
C HIS A 389 -10.03 32.73 3.50
N ILE A 390 -9.52 32.63 4.73
CA ILE A 390 -8.44 31.69 5.09
C ILE A 390 -9.04 30.36 5.51
N TYR A 391 -8.44 29.29 5.01
CA TYR A 391 -8.73 27.92 5.38
C TYR A 391 -7.46 27.22 5.86
N THR A 392 -7.61 26.17 6.65
CA THR A 392 -6.50 25.36 7.15
C THR A 392 -6.76 23.89 6.91
N THR A 393 -5.68 23.17 6.65
CA THR A 393 -5.68 21.71 6.55
C THR A 393 -4.51 21.18 7.35
N ASP A 394 -4.78 20.31 8.31
CA ASP A 394 -3.77 19.77 9.22
C ASP A 394 -3.79 18.23 9.22
N TYR A 395 -2.61 17.64 9.37
CA TYR A 395 -2.40 16.21 9.59
C TYR A 395 -1.42 16.01 10.75
N GLU A 396 -1.61 14.96 11.56
CA GLU A 396 -0.73 14.62 12.67
C GLU A 396 -0.68 13.10 12.87
N ASP A 397 0.53 12.57 13.06
CA ASP A 397 0.80 11.22 13.53
C ASP A 397 1.91 11.20 14.61
N SER A 398 2.39 10.02 14.98
CA SER A 398 3.45 9.87 15.99
C SER A 398 4.81 10.43 15.57
N GLU A 399 5.03 10.63 14.28
CA GLU A 399 6.30 11.01 13.67
C GLU A 399 6.36 12.52 13.39
N GLY A 400 5.22 13.15 13.08
CA GLY A 400 5.17 14.59 12.83
C GLY A 400 3.77 15.14 12.56
N LYS A 401 3.73 16.44 12.22
CA LYS A 401 2.53 17.18 11.82
C LYS A 401 2.78 17.95 10.52
N VAL A 402 1.74 18.10 9.72
CA VAL A 402 1.73 18.99 8.55
C VAL A 402 0.61 20.00 8.74
N SER A 403 0.92 21.27 8.53
CA SER A 403 -0.05 22.36 8.57
C SER A 403 0.01 23.16 7.28
N VAL A 404 -1.14 23.30 6.64
CA VAL A 404 -1.32 24.00 5.38
C VAL A 404 -2.32 25.14 5.63
N GLU A 405 -1.96 26.37 5.28
CA GLU A 405 -2.90 27.49 5.23
C GLU A 405 -3.19 27.83 3.76
N LEU A 406 -4.48 27.92 3.45
CA LEU A 406 -5.04 28.11 2.13
C LEU A 406 -5.83 29.41 2.10
N VAL A 407 -5.86 30.10 0.96
CA VAL A 407 -6.76 31.23 0.71
C VAL A 407 -7.61 30.93 -0.52
N TRP A 408 -8.93 31.11 -0.40
CA TRP A 408 -9.84 31.03 -1.54
C TRP A 408 -9.88 32.37 -2.28
N LEU A 409 -9.59 32.37 -3.58
CA LEU A 409 -9.71 33.56 -4.42
C LEU A 409 -10.96 33.46 -5.27
N GLU A 410 -11.87 34.42 -5.11
CA GLU A 410 -13.15 34.44 -5.83
C GLU A 410 -12.96 34.73 -7.32
N GLU A 411 -11.93 35.51 -7.68
CA GLU A 411 -11.64 35.93 -9.05
C GLU A 411 -11.22 34.74 -9.91
N THR A 412 -10.33 33.88 -9.39
CA THR A 412 -9.83 32.71 -10.11
C THR A 412 -10.60 31.43 -9.79
N LYS A 413 -11.41 31.43 -8.72
CA LYS A 413 -12.15 30.26 -8.19
C LYS A 413 -11.23 29.08 -7.85
N GLU A 414 -10.09 29.40 -7.25
CA GLU A 414 -9.05 28.44 -6.89
C GLU A 414 -8.56 28.71 -5.46
N TYR A 415 -8.07 27.65 -4.81
CA TYR A 415 -7.37 27.77 -3.54
C TYR A 415 -5.88 28.05 -3.79
N PHE A 416 -5.27 28.90 -2.97
CA PHE A 416 -3.83 29.13 -2.96
C PHE A 416 -3.23 28.69 -1.63
N ILE A 417 -2.18 27.87 -1.67
CA ILE A 417 -1.34 27.60 -0.50
C ILE A 417 -0.48 28.83 -0.24
N VAL A 418 -0.72 29.46 0.90
CA VAL A 418 0.03 30.64 1.38
C VAL A 418 0.99 30.29 2.51
N ASN A 419 0.78 29.14 3.17
CA ASN A 419 1.69 28.63 4.20
C ASN A 419 1.70 27.11 4.15
N LEU A 420 2.88 26.52 4.23
CA LEU A 420 3.05 25.07 4.36
C LEU A 420 4.22 24.82 5.30
N VAL A 421 3.92 24.18 6.43
CA VAL A 421 4.90 23.92 7.49
C VAL A 421 4.81 22.47 7.94
N LEU A 422 5.96 21.82 8.03
CA LEU A 422 6.11 20.50 8.61
C LEU A 422 6.71 20.62 10.01
N TYR A 423 6.19 19.84 10.94
CA TYR A 423 6.66 19.73 12.31
C TYR A 423 7.10 18.31 12.55
N ILE A 424 8.41 18.06 12.58
CA ILE A 424 8.97 16.72 12.74
C ILE A 424 9.29 16.47 14.21
N SER A 425 8.85 15.34 14.75
CA SER A 425 9.17 14.98 16.13
C SER A 425 10.68 14.89 16.33
N VAL A 426 11.21 15.61 17.32
CA VAL A 426 12.64 15.54 17.68
C VAL A 426 13.03 14.11 18.08
N LYS A 427 12.10 13.33 18.66
CA LYS A 427 12.32 11.91 18.96
C LYS A 427 12.62 11.09 17.70
N LYS A 428 11.95 11.39 16.60
CA LYS A 428 12.20 10.74 15.30
C LYS A 428 13.58 11.09 14.77
N VAL A 429 13.92 12.38 14.74
CA VAL A 429 15.23 12.88 14.29
C VAL A 429 16.34 12.19 15.08
N ASN A 430 16.24 12.19 16.41
CA ASN A 430 17.20 11.54 17.31
C ASN A 430 17.34 10.04 17.04
N LYS A 431 16.23 9.34 16.81
CA LYS A 431 16.26 7.91 16.48
C LYS A 431 16.90 7.65 15.11
N TRP A 432 16.71 8.55 14.15
CA TRP A 432 17.23 8.40 12.78
C TRP A 432 18.72 8.69 12.69
N CYS A 433 19.20 9.74 13.34
CA CYS A 433 20.59 10.19 13.28
C CYS A 433 21.46 9.63 14.41
N GLY A 434 20.85 9.03 15.45
CA GLY A 434 21.56 8.64 16.67
C GLY A 434 22.02 9.84 17.51
N THR A 435 21.38 11.00 17.33
CA THR A 435 21.72 12.26 18.00
C THR A 435 20.87 12.51 19.25
N LYS A 436 21.22 13.58 19.98
CA LYS A 436 20.42 14.16 21.07
C LYS A 436 20.15 15.64 20.78
N TYR A 437 19.28 15.86 19.79
CA TYR A 437 18.65 17.14 19.52
C TYR A 437 17.84 17.63 20.70
#